data_AF-A0A7T5R350-F1
#
_entry.id   AF-A0A7T5R350-F1
#
_cell.length_a   1.000
_cell.length_b   1.000
_cell.length_c   1.000
_cell.angle_alpha   90.00
_cell.angle_beta   90.00
_cell.angle_gamma   90.00
#
_symmetry.space_group_name_H-M   'P 1'
#
loop_
_entity.id
_entity.type
_entity.pdbx_description
1 polymer ?
#
loop_
_entity_poly.entity_id
_entity_poly.type
_entity_poly.pdbx_seq_one_letter_code
_entity_poly.pdbx_strand_id
1 'polypeptide(L)'
;MASYDVTDSAIKGYALVWQERRYLFKLVVFPLLIKFVCAMTVIANGLEFDFIKQALLMLPSYIADGWVMSHLVRLVYLDQRWPFRPSGHAHNDMAALRDRARGIMGGTIFFTLIEFLKTGYLGIFFALMSPPGTVPGQESATLLSPDTTVSGAAALLALALMVLTIWSVRYLWLYIPAAAGFSGRDYLRQVGGLIGSIRLLGAWMICAVPLLFSFIFAMNLFLSPFLTPQGFPPALDFLVNGMRVIVSMIAGLITTAGMACVIRSMFEVNKTRA
;
A
#
# COMPACT_ATOMS: atom_id res chain seq x y z
N MET A 1 10.87 21.56 17.57
CA MET A 1 9.81 20.94 16.75
C MET A 1 9.09 19.95 17.64
N ALA A 2 7.74 19.94 17.69
CA ALA A 2 7.04 18.89 18.42
C ALA A 2 7.41 17.55 17.78
N SER A 3 8.10 16.68 18.52
CA SER A 3 8.40 15.33 18.07
C SER A 3 7.08 14.56 18.09
N TYR A 4 6.44 14.41 16.93
CA TYR A 4 5.37 13.44 16.83
C TYR A 4 6.00 12.05 16.99
N ASP A 5 5.45 11.26 17.90
CA ASP A 5 5.93 9.92 18.15
C ASP A 5 5.34 8.98 17.09
N VAL A 6 6.19 8.67 16.10
CA VAL A 6 5.86 7.74 15.02
C VAL A 6 5.51 6.35 15.58
N THR A 7 6.16 5.96 16.68
CA THR A 7 5.96 4.67 17.34
C THR A 7 4.56 4.59 17.94
N ASP A 8 4.18 5.62 18.71
CA ASP A 8 2.83 5.71 19.30
C ASP A 8 1.74 5.70 18.23
N SER A 9 1.96 6.40 17.10
CA SER A 9 1.02 6.40 15.98
C SER A 9 0.88 5.02 15.32
N ALA A 10 1.99 4.28 15.17
CA ALA A 10 1.98 2.91 14.67
C ALA A 10 1.24 1.97 15.63
N ILE A 11 1.52 2.05 16.94
CA ILE A 11 0.83 1.27 17.98
C ILE A 11 -0.68 1.54 17.93
N LYS A 12 -1.09 2.80 17.82
CA LYS A 12 -2.51 3.18 17.65
C LYS A 12 -3.11 2.56 16.39
N GLY A 13 -2.38 2.53 15.28
CA GLY A 13 -2.80 1.87 14.04
C GLY A 13 -3.09 0.38 14.24
N TYR A 14 -2.15 -0.35 14.85
CA TYR A 14 -2.32 -1.77 15.19
C TYR A 14 -3.50 -1.98 16.16
N ALA A 15 -3.56 -1.19 17.23
CA ALA A 15 -4.61 -1.29 18.24
C ALA A 15 -6.01 -1.06 17.63
N LEU A 16 -6.15 -0.05 16.77
CA LEU A 16 -7.41 0.25 16.09
C LEU A 16 -7.85 -0.89 15.17
N VAL A 17 -6.95 -1.41 14.34
CA VAL A 17 -7.26 -2.55 13.45
C VAL A 17 -7.68 -3.78 14.26
N TRP A 18 -7.03 -4.02 15.40
CA TRP A 18 -7.37 -5.14 16.29
C TRP A 18 -8.72 -4.95 16.98
N GLN A 19 -8.99 -3.75 17.51
CA GLN A 19 -10.25 -3.41 18.16
C GLN A 19 -11.43 -3.54 17.19
N GLU A 20 -11.26 -3.06 15.96
CA GLU A 20 -12.31 -3.03 14.92
C GLU A 20 -12.28 -4.26 13.98
N ARG A 21 -11.56 -5.33 14.33
CA ARG A 21 -11.35 -6.51 13.47
C ARG A 21 -12.63 -7.14 12.91
N ARG A 22 -13.72 -7.17 13.70
CA ARG A 22 -15.01 -7.74 13.25
C ARG A 22 -15.67 -6.88 12.18
N TYR A 23 -15.56 -5.56 12.32
CA TYR A 23 -16.05 -4.61 11.34
C TYR A 23 -15.19 -4.66 10.07
N LEU A 24 -13.87 -4.59 10.22
CA LEU A 24 -12.94 -4.63 9.10
C LEU A 24 -13.01 -5.94 8.32
N PHE A 25 -13.19 -7.08 8.99
CA PHE A 25 -13.38 -8.37 8.32
C PHE A 25 -14.58 -8.33 7.37
N LYS A 26 -15.75 -7.86 7.83
CA LYS A 26 -16.94 -7.73 6.98
C LYS A 26 -16.73 -6.80 5.80
N LEU A 27 -15.93 -5.75 5.98
CA LEU A 27 -15.62 -4.77 4.94
C LEU A 27 -14.66 -5.33 3.89
N VAL A 28 -13.69 -6.15 4.30
CA VAL A 28 -12.55 -6.60 3.50
C VAL A 28 -12.85 -7.86 2.69
N VAL A 29 -13.79 -8.70 3.11
CA VAL A 29 -14.07 -10.00 2.45
C VAL A 29 -14.29 -9.86 0.94
N PHE A 30 -15.10 -8.91 0.47
CA PHE A 30 -15.35 -8.75 -0.97
C PHE A 30 -14.12 -8.24 -1.74
N PRO A 31 -13.45 -7.15 -1.32
CA PRO A 31 -12.18 -6.71 -1.91
C PRO A 31 -11.10 -7.79 -1.93
N LEU A 32 -10.99 -8.58 -0.87
CA LEU A 32 -10.04 -9.69 -0.79
C LEU A 32 -10.31 -10.75 -1.87
N LEU A 33 -11.58 -11.12 -2.09
CA LEU A 33 -11.96 -12.05 -3.15
C LEU A 33 -11.66 -11.49 -4.55
N ILE A 34 -11.98 -10.21 -4.80
CA ILE A 34 -11.66 -9.54 -6.07
C ILE A 34 -10.15 -9.56 -6.32
N LYS A 35 -9.37 -9.15 -5.30
CA LYS A 35 -7.91 -9.14 -5.35
C LYS A 35 -7.33 -10.52 -5.62
N PHE A 36 -7.88 -11.54 -4.97
CA PHE A 36 -7.47 -12.91 -5.16
C PHE A 36 -7.72 -13.40 -6.59
N VAL A 37 -8.92 -13.17 -7.14
CA VAL A 37 -9.25 -13.55 -8.52
C VAL A 37 -8.37 -12.81 -9.54
N CYS A 38 -8.18 -11.50 -9.38
CA CYS A 38 -7.28 -10.73 -10.23
C CYS A 38 -5.83 -11.27 -10.17
N ALA A 39 -5.31 -11.54 -8.97
CA ALA A 39 -3.96 -12.08 -8.79
C ALA A 39 -3.81 -13.47 -9.43
N MET A 40 -4.78 -14.37 -9.25
CA MET A 40 -4.78 -15.69 -9.90
C MET A 40 -4.84 -15.56 -11.42
N THR A 41 -5.58 -14.60 -11.96
CA THR A 41 -5.66 -14.37 -13.40
C THR A 41 -4.32 -13.88 -13.96
N VAL A 42 -3.60 -13.01 -13.24
CA VAL A 42 -2.25 -12.57 -13.63
C VAL A 42 -1.31 -13.77 -13.72
N ILE A 43 -1.29 -14.63 -12.69
CA ILE A 43 -0.42 -15.80 -12.62
C ILE A 43 -0.77 -16.81 -13.71
N ALA A 44 -2.06 -17.13 -13.87
CA ALA A 44 -2.53 -18.11 -14.86
C ALA A 44 -2.21 -17.71 -16.31
N ASN A 45 -2.10 -16.40 -16.60
CA ASN A 45 -1.72 -15.89 -17.91
C ASN A 45 -0.20 -15.61 -18.05
N GLY A 46 0.61 -15.89 -17.02
CA GLY A 46 2.05 -15.62 -17.03
C GLY A 46 2.40 -14.13 -17.15
N LEU A 47 1.51 -13.25 -16.69
CA LEU A 47 1.65 -11.79 -16.82
C LEU A 47 2.44 -11.15 -15.68
N GLU A 48 3.17 -11.94 -14.90
CA GLU A 48 3.89 -11.48 -13.70
C GLU A 48 4.97 -10.45 -14.00
N PHE A 49 5.55 -10.51 -15.20
CA PHE A 49 6.60 -9.60 -15.67
C PHE A 49 6.08 -8.52 -16.63
N ASP A 50 4.86 -8.67 -17.14
CA ASP A 50 4.19 -7.68 -17.99
C ASP A 50 3.49 -6.62 -17.13
N PHE A 51 4.27 -5.78 -16.43
CA PHE A 51 3.77 -4.84 -15.42
C PHE A 51 2.59 -3.96 -15.88
N ILE A 52 2.56 -3.53 -17.13
CA ILE A 52 1.44 -2.72 -17.67
C ILE A 52 0.15 -3.55 -17.77
N LYS A 53 0.23 -4.76 -18.33
CA LYS A 53 -0.92 -5.66 -18.45
C LYS A 53 -1.38 -6.12 -17.06
N GLN A 54 -0.43 -6.41 -16.17
CA GLN A 54 -0.69 -6.71 -14.78
C GLN A 54 -1.43 -5.57 -14.08
N ALA A 55 -0.96 -4.32 -14.22
CA ALA A 55 -1.61 -3.15 -13.60
C ALA A 55 -3.04 -2.94 -14.12
N LEU A 56 -3.27 -3.13 -15.43
CA LEU A 56 -4.61 -3.04 -16.03
C LEU A 56 -5.53 -4.15 -15.53
N LEU A 57 -5.04 -5.40 -15.44
CA LEU A 57 -5.81 -6.54 -14.98
C LEU A 57 -6.12 -6.48 -13.47
N MET A 58 -5.22 -5.86 -12.69
CA MET A 58 -5.38 -5.61 -11.25
C MET A 58 -6.23 -4.37 -10.92
N LEU A 59 -6.62 -3.57 -11.91
CA LEU A 59 -7.38 -2.33 -11.69
C LEU A 59 -8.66 -2.53 -10.86
N PRO A 60 -9.49 -3.57 -11.07
CA PRO A 60 -10.66 -3.82 -10.23
C PRO A 60 -10.29 -4.05 -8.76
N SER A 61 -9.17 -4.73 -8.51
CA SER A 61 -8.64 -4.93 -7.16
C SER A 61 -8.17 -3.63 -6.53
N TYR A 62 -7.50 -2.75 -7.27
CA TYR A 62 -7.05 -1.46 -6.74
C TYR A 62 -8.22 -0.55 -6.34
N ILE A 63 -9.31 -0.57 -7.12
CA ILE A 63 -10.54 0.16 -6.79
C ILE A 63 -11.15 -0.40 -5.50
N ALA A 64 -11.25 -1.72 -5.37
CA ALA A 64 -11.82 -2.37 -4.19
C ALA A 64 -10.98 -2.11 -2.92
N ASP A 65 -9.65 -2.20 -3.03
CA ASP A 65 -8.73 -1.87 -1.95
C ASP A 65 -8.86 -0.39 -1.55
N GLY A 66 -8.86 0.52 -2.54
CA GLY A 66 -9.00 1.95 -2.30
C GLY A 66 -10.30 2.33 -1.59
N TRP A 67 -11.39 1.62 -1.90
CA TRP A 67 -12.67 1.78 -1.21
C TRP A 67 -12.58 1.39 0.27
N VAL A 68 -11.96 0.25 0.60
CA VAL A 68 -11.74 -0.17 2.00
C VAL A 68 -10.86 0.82 2.73
N MET A 69 -9.72 1.18 2.15
CA MET A 69 -8.76 2.08 2.77
C MET A 69 -9.40 3.46 3.02
N SER A 70 -10.26 3.93 2.12
CA SER A 70 -10.98 5.19 2.31
C SER A 70 -11.98 5.14 3.47
N HIS A 71 -12.72 4.03 3.65
CA HIS A 71 -13.58 3.85 4.83
C HIS A 71 -12.77 3.77 6.12
N LEU A 72 -11.61 3.10 6.10
CA LEU A 72 -10.72 3.03 7.25
C LEU A 72 -10.18 4.42 7.63
N VAL A 73 -9.76 5.22 6.65
CA VAL A 73 -9.32 6.60 6.89
C VAL A 73 -10.46 7.42 7.53
N ARG A 74 -11.69 7.33 7.00
CA ARG A 74 -12.83 8.05 7.60
C ARG A 74 -13.20 7.55 8.99
N LEU A 75 -12.98 6.27 9.30
CA LEU A 75 -13.09 5.76 10.66
C LEU A 75 -12.07 6.42 11.59
N VAL A 76 -10.80 6.54 11.17
CA VAL A 76 -9.73 7.15 11.98
C VAL A 76 -9.95 8.65 12.21
N TYR A 77 -10.41 9.39 11.20
CA TYR A 77 -10.56 10.85 11.28
C TYR A 77 -11.92 11.31 11.81
N LEU A 78 -12.99 10.61 11.45
CA LEU A 78 -14.37 11.08 11.65
C LEU A 78 -15.22 10.09 12.45
N ASP A 79 -14.67 8.95 12.88
CA ASP A 79 -15.38 7.84 13.54
C ASP A 79 -16.61 7.36 12.73
N GLN A 80 -16.53 7.46 11.40
CA GLN A 80 -17.63 7.06 10.52
C GLN A 80 -17.54 5.59 10.15
N ARG A 81 -18.51 4.79 10.62
CA ARG A 81 -18.61 3.34 10.34
C ARG A 81 -19.51 3.06 9.14
N TRP A 82 -19.25 1.97 8.44
CA TRP A 82 -20.15 1.39 7.43
C TRP A 82 -20.98 0.25 8.06
N PRO A 83 -22.28 0.07 7.74
CA PRO A 83 -23.14 0.96 6.95
C PRO A 83 -23.45 2.29 7.66
N PHE A 84 -23.87 3.29 6.90
CA PHE A 84 -24.30 4.59 7.44
C PHE A 84 -25.52 4.41 8.36
N ARG A 85 -25.50 5.06 9.52
CA ARG A 85 -26.61 5.05 10.49
C ARG A 85 -27.30 6.42 10.44
N PRO A 86 -28.52 6.52 9.90
CA PRO A 86 -29.22 7.79 9.80
C PRO A 86 -29.59 8.31 11.19
N SER A 87 -29.54 9.63 11.35
CA SER A 87 -29.97 10.32 12.58
C SER A 87 -31.50 10.46 12.67
N GLY A 88 -32.20 10.26 11.56
CA GLY A 88 -33.65 10.46 11.44
C GLY A 88 -34.02 11.81 10.84
N HIS A 89 -33.05 12.72 10.65
CA HIS A 89 -33.25 14.00 9.99
C HIS A 89 -32.83 13.93 8.51
N ALA A 90 -33.79 13.72 7.62
CA ALA A 90 -33.55 13.42 6.20
C ALA A 90 -32.60 14.41 5.50
N HIS A 91 -32.74 15.72 5.73
CA HIS A 91 -31.86 16.72 5.09
C HIS A 91 -30.41 16.61 5.59
N ASN A 92 -30.20 16.47 6.89
CA ASN A 92 -28.86 16.36 7.48
C ASN A 92 -28.21 15.03 7.09
N ASP A 93 -28.99 13.95 7.09
CA ASP A 93 -28.54 12.62 6.69
C ASP A 93 -28.11 12.60 5.21
N MET A 94 -28.86 13.28 4.33
CA MET A 94 -28.51 13.40 2.91
C MET A 94 -27.21 14.18 2.69
N ALA A 95 -27.04 15.30 3.42
CA ALA A 95 -25.83 16.10 3.34
C ALA A 95 -24.59 15.31 3.84
N ALA A 96 -24.72 14.61 4.97
CA ALA A 96 -23.68 13.76 5.53
C ALA A 96 -23.33 12.59 4.58
N LEU A 97 -24.33 11.98 3.94
CA LEU A 97 -24.12 10.90 2.97
C LEU A 97 -23.39 11.38 1.72
N ARG A 98 -23.73 12.58 1.20
CA ARG A 98 -23.04 13.19 0.06
C ARG A 98 -21.59 13.54 0.39
N ASP A 99 -21.33 14.14 1.54
CA ASP A 99 -19.95 14.42 2.00
C ASP A 99 -19.12 13.13 2.10
N ARG A 100 -19.71 12.11 2.74
CA ARG A 100 -19.08 10.80 2.89
C ARG A 100 -18.79 10.15 1.55
N ALA A 101 -19.75 10.14 0.63
CA ALA A 101 -19.57 9.57 -0.70
C ALA A 101 -18.45 10.29 -1.45
N ARG A 102 -18.39 11.63 -1.39
CA ARG A 102 -17.33 12.42 -2.04
C ARG A 102 -15.95 12.07 -1.49
N GLY A 103 -15.80 11.98 -0.17
CA GLY A 103 -14.54 11.58 0.45
C GLY A 103 -14.11 10.16 0.04
N ILE A 104 -15.02 9.19 0.12
CA ILE A 104 -14.72 7.80 -0.25
C ILE A 104 -14.33 7.68 -1.72
N MET A 105 -15.09 8.30 -2.63
CA MET A 105 -14.78 8.28 -4.07
C MET A 105 -13.44 8.96 -4.35
N GLY A 106 -13.18 10.13 -3.75
CA GLY A 106 -11.91 10.84 -3.89
C GLY A 106 -10.73 9.99 -3.44
N GLY A 107 -10.79 9.43 -2.22
CA GLY A 107 -9.77 8.54 -1.70
C GLY A 107 -9.55 7.31 -2.58
N THR A 108 -10.64 6.67 -3.05
CA THR A 108 -10.56 5.48 -3.91
C THR A 108 -9.89 5.78 -5.25
N ILE A 109 -10.22 6.90 -5.89
CA ILE A 109 -9.60 7.32 -7.16
C ILE A 109 -8.11 7.58 -6.96
N PHE A 110 -7.73 8.36 -5.93
CA PHE A 110 -6.32 8.63 -5.65
C PHE A 110 -5.55 7.35 -5.33
N PHE A 111 -6.11 6.45 -4.52
CA PHE A 111 -5.48 5.17 -4.20
C PHE A 111 -5.25 4.33 -5.45
N THR A 112 -6.27 4.21 -6.31
CA THR A 112 -6.19 3.45 -7.56
C THR A 112 -5.11 4.00 -8.48
N LEU A 113 -5.05 5.33 -8.65
CA LEU A 113 -4.02 5.99 -9.46
C LEU A 113 -2.62 5.77 -8.87
N ILE A 114 -2.47 5.86 -7.55
CA ILE A 114 -1.20 5.62 -6.87
C ILE A 114 -0.73 4.18 -7.08
N GLU A 115 -1.59 3.19 -6.89
CA GLU A 115 -1.26 1.78 -7.10
C GLU A 115 -0.90 1.50 -8.56
N PHE A 116 -1.65 2.05 -9.52
CA PHE A 116 -1.35 1.92 -10.94
C PHE A 116 0.01 2.53 -11.31
N LEU A 117 0.28 3.75 -10.85
CA LEU A 117 1.56 4.43 -11.07
C LEU A 117 2.71 3.70 -10.38
N LYS A 118 2.49 3.14 -9.19
CA LYS A 118 3.49 2.35 -8.46
C LYS A 118 3.88 1.10 -9.25
N THR A 119 2.90 0.37 -9.80
CA THR A 119 3.17 -0.82 -10.63
C THR A 119 3.90 -0.44 -11.92
N GLY A 120 3.48 0.65 -12.59
CA GLY A 120 4.18 1.15 -13.78
C GLY A 120 5.61 1.60 -13.50
N TYR A 121 5.83 2.32 -12.38
CA TYR A 121 7.15 2.74 -11.93
C TYR A 121 8.07 1.54 -11.68
N LEU A 122 7.57 0.50 -10.98
CA LEU A 122 8.33 -0.73 -10.77
C LEU A 122 8.70 -1.39 -12.10
N GLY A 123 7.78 -1.45 -13.07
CA GLY A 123 8.08 -2.01 -14.38
C GLY A 123 9.16 -1.26 -15.15
N ILE A 124 9.14 0.08 -15.13
CA ILE A 124 10.21 0.91 -15.72
C ILE A 124 11.53 0.68 -14.97
N PHE A 125 11.49 0.64 -13.64
CA PHE A 125 12.67 0.40 -12.82
C PHE A 125 13.33 -0.94 -13.14
N PHE A 126 12.55 -2.02 -13.22
CA PHE A 126 13.06 -3.34 -13.61
C PHE A 126 13.60 -3.33 -15.05
N ALA A 127 12.87 -2.76 -16.01
CA ALA A 127 13.31 -2.71 -17.40
C ALA A 127 14.64 -1.94 -17.60
N LEU A 128 14.90 -0.92 -16.78
CA LEU A 128 16.15 -0.16 -16.82
C LEU A 128 17.31 -0.82 -16.08
N MET A 129 17.02 -1.62 -15.05
CA MET A 129 18.04 -2.27 -14.21
C MET A 129 18.41 -3.67 -14.71
N SER A 130 17.53 -4.34 -15.45
CA SER A 130 17.80 -5.65 -16.04
C SER A 130 18.78 -5.53 -17.23
N PRO A 131 19.86 -6.33 -17.27
CA PRO A 131 20.78 -6.35 -18.39
C PRO A 131 20.08 -6.64 -19.72
N PRO A 132 20.47 -5.99 -20.84
CA PRO A 132 19.89 -6.27 -22.14
C PRO A 132 20.08 -7.76 -22.50
N GLY A 133 18.96 -8.44 -22.79
CA GLY A 133 18.94 -9.88 -23.11
C GLY A 133 18.60 -10.80 -21.94
N THR A 134 18.48 -10.29 -20.72
CA THR A 134 17.90 -11.08 -19.61
C THR A 134 16.38 -10.98 -19.65
N VAL A 135 15.72 -12.12 -19.84
CA VAL A 135 14.28 -12.22 -19.64
C VAL A 135 14.03 -12.17 -18.13
N PRO A 136 13.19 -11.24 -17.62
CA PRO A 136 12.82 -11.23 -16.21
C PRO A 136 12.18 -12.57 -15.85
N GLY A 137 12.81 -13.31 -14.93
CA GLY A 137 12.44 -14.68 -14.55
C GLY A 137 13.53 -15.75 -14.73
N GLN A 138 14.65 -15.45 -15.40
CA GLN A 138 15.79 -16.37 -15.60
C GLN A 138 17.09 -15.93 -14.88
N GLU A 139 16.98 -15.20 -13.77
CA GLU A 139 18.13 -14.53 -13.13
C GLU A 139 19.07 -15.44 -12.33
N SER A 140 18.79 -16.74 -12.18
CA SER A 140 19.56 -17.59 -11.26
C SER A 140 20.93 -18.07 -11.79
N ALA A 141 21.31 -17.83 -13.05
CA ALA A 141 22.53 -18.44 -13.62
C ALA A 141 23.60 -17.45 -14.15
N THR A 142 23.27 -16.18 -14.39
CA THR A 142 24.17 -15.25 -15.10
C THR A 142 24.88 -14.22 -14.21
N LEU A 143 24.55 -14.13 -12.92
CA LEU A 143 25.15 -13.15 -11.99
C LEU A 143 26.57 -13.50 -11.50
N LEU A 144 27.13 -14.65 -11.90
CA LEU A 144 28.47 -15.11 -11.49
C LEU A 144 29.55 -14.89 -12.54
N SER A 145 29.28 -14.15 -13.62
CA SER A 145 30.32 -13.73 -14.56
C SER A 145 31.18 -12.62 -13.90
N PRO A 146 32.48 -12.86 -13.61
CA PRO A 146 33.34 -11.90 -12.93
C PRO A 146 33.58 -10.58 -13.71
N ASP A 147 33.19 -10.54 -14.98
CA ASP A 147 33.51 -9.45 -15.91
C ASP A 147 32.38 -8.41 -16.08
N THR A 148 31.34 -8.46 -15.25
CA THR A 148 30.23 -7.50 -15.34
C THR A 148 30.66 -6.16 -14.73
N THR A 149 31.39 -5.35 -15.50
CA THR A 149 31.71 -3.96 -15.12
C THR A 149 30.42 -3.14 -15.09
N VAL A 150 29.93 -2.83 -13.89
CA VAL A 150 28.77 -1.94 -13.73
C VAL A 150 29.15 -0.56 -14.25
N SER A 151 28.55 -0.15 -15.36
CA SER A 151 28.77 1.18 -15.93
C SER A 151 28.45 2.25 -14.89
N GLY A 152 29.36 3.19 -14.65
CA GLY A 152 29.15 4.28 -13.68
C GLY A 152 27.88 5.10 -13.96
N ALA A 153 27.45 5.17 -15.22
CA ALA A 153 26.19 5.81 -15.60
C ALA A 153 24.96 5.08 -15.04
N ALA A 154 24.96 3.73 -15.05
CA ALA A 154 23.89 2.93 -14.49
C ALA A 154 23.81 3.09 -12.96
N ALA A 155 24.97 3.15 -12.28
CA ALA A 155 25.04 3.42 -10.84
C ALA A 155 24.48 4.81 -10.47
N LEU A 156 24.82 5.85 -11.24
CA LEU A 156 24.28 7.21 -11.03
C LEU A 156 22.77 7.28 -11.29
N LEU A 157 22.29 6.60 -12.33
CA LEU A 157 20.85 6.51 -12.62
C LEU A 157 20.10 5.80 -11.50
N ALA A 158 20.62 4.67 -11.00
CA ALA A 158 20.04 3.94 -9.88
C ALA A 158 19.97 4.81 -8.61
N LEU A 159 21.03 5.56 -8.31
CA LEU A 159 21.07 6.51 -7.19
C LEU A 159 20.01 7.62 -7.36
N ALA A 160 19.88 8.19 -8.56
CA ALA A 160 18.89 9.21 -8.85
C ALA A 160 17.45 8.68 -8.68
N LEU A 161 17.17 7.47 -9.17
CA LEU A 161 15.88 6.80 -8.99
C LEU A 161 15.59 6.49 -7.52
N MET A 162 16.62 6.12 -6.74
CA MET A 162 16.46 5.91 -5.29
C MET A 162 16.07 7.20 -4.56
N VAL A 163 16.76 8.31 -4.84
CA VAL A 163 16.42 9.63 -4.26
C VAL A 163 15.01 10.05 -4.67
N LEU A 164 14.64 9.85 -5.94
CA LEU A 164 13.29 10.12 -6.44
C LEU A 164 12.25 9.25 -5.75
N THR A 165 12.54 7.97 -5.50
CA THR A 165 11.66 7.05 -4.77
C THR A 165 11.41 7.56 -3.36
N ILE A 166 12.46 7.89 -2.61
CA ILE A 166 12.35 8.43 -1.25
C ILE A 166 11.53 9.72 -1.27
N TRP A 167 11.82 10.64 -2.20
CA TRP A 167 11.07 11.87 -2.33
C TRP A 167 9.59 11.62 -2.65
N SER A 168 9.30 10.62 -3.49
CA SER A 168 7.95 10.29 -3.96
C SER A 168 7.04 9.70 -2.87
N VAL A 169 7.59 9.20 -1.75
CA VAL A 169 6.83 8.55 -0.66
C VAL A 169 5.65 9.40 -0.18
N ARG A 170 5.79 10.72 -0.10
CA ARG A 170 4.68 11.61 0.31
C ARG A 170 3.46 11.54 -0.62
N TYR A 171 3.66 11.26 -1.91
CA TYR A 171 2.58 11.17 -2.87
C TYR A 171 1.82 9.84 -2.74
N LEU A 172 2.47 8.78 -2.25
CA LEU A 172 1.84 7.48 -2.00
C LEU A 172 0.71 7.55 -0.97
N TRP A 173 0.69 8.59 -0.15
CA TRP A 173 -0.29 8.77 0.93
C TRP A 173 -1.35 9.82 0.63
N LEU A 174 -1.40 10.39 -0.59
CA LEU A 174 -2.36 11.43 -0.97
C LEU A 174 -3.83 10.97 -0.92
N TYR A 175 -4.09 9.67 -0.99
CA TYR A 175 -5.44 9.14 -0.84
C TYR A 175 -6.00 9.33 0.59
N ILE A 176 -5.14 9.42 1.61
CA ILE A 176 -5.55 9.65 3.01
C ILE A 176 -6.20 11.04 3.18
N PRO A 177 -5.54 12.17 2.87
CA PRO A 177 -6.18 13.48 2.97
C PRO A 177 -7.39 13.58 2.04
N ALA A 178 -7.35 12.97 0.84
CA ALA A 178 -8.51 12.94 -0.05
C ALA A 178 -9.72 12.22 0.57
N ALA A 179 -9.52 11.06 1.21
CA ALA A 179 -10.57 10.31 1.90
C ALA A 179 -11.13 11.07 3.13
N ALA A 180 -10.26 11.78 3.84
CA ALA A 180 -10.62 12.62 4.99
C ALA A 180 -11.27 13.96 4.59
N GLY A 181 -11.23 14.35 3.31
CA GLY A 181 -11.81 15.61 2.81
C GLY A 181 -10.88 16.83 2.93
N PHE A 182 -9.58 16.64 3.17
CA PHE A 182 -8.59 17.71 3.17
C PHE A 182 -8.07 18.00 1.76
N SER A 183 -7.59 19.21 1.54
CA SER A 183 -6.94 19.56 0.28
C SER A 183 -5.56 18.88 0.19
N GLY A 184 -5.25 18.28 -0.95
CA GLY A 184 -3.93 17.68 -1.19
C GLY A 184 -2.79 18.70 -1.14
N ARG A 185 -3.09 19.97 -1.46
CA ARG A 185 -2.12 21.08 -1.40
C ARG A 185 -1.69 21.38 0.03
N ASP A 186 -2.63 21.45 0.96
CA ASP A 186 -2.34 21.71 2.37
C ASP A 186 -1.53 20.57 2.98
N TYR A 187 -1.89 19.33 2.64
CA TYR A 187 -1.12 18.14 3.00
C TYR A 187 0.33 18.22 2.49
N LEU A 188 0.55 18.46 1.20
CA LEU A 188 1.90 18.53 0.63
C LEU A 188 2.74 19.67 1.21
N ARG A 189 2.10 20.81 1.49
CA ARG A 189 2.76 21.95 2.13
C ARG A 189 3.17 21.62 3.57
N GLN A 190 2.34 20.86 4.28
CA GLN A 190 2.61 20.49 5.67
C GLN A 190 3.66 19.38 5.80
N VAL A 191 3.63 18.37 4.93
CA VAL A 191 4.62 17.30 4.94
C VAL A 191 5.99 17.82 4.47
N GLY A 192 6.02 18.75 3.52
CA GLY A 192 7.15 19.63 3.19
C GLY A 192 8.56 19.01 3.15
N GLY A 193 9.11 18.85 1.93
CA GLY A 193 10.53 18.51 1.72
C GLY A 193 10.89 17.03 1.90
N LEU A 194 12.18 16.72 1.81
CA LEU A 194 12.71 15.35 1.85
C LEU A 194 12.60 14.72 3.24
N ILE A 195 12.79 15.54 4.29
CA ILE A 195 12.71 15.10 5.69
C ILE A 195 11.30 14.55 5.99
N GLY A 196 10.25 15.21 5.51
CA GLY A 196 8.87 14.71 5.62
C GLY A 196 8.69 13.33 5.01
N SER A 197 9.22 13.11 3.80
CA SER A 197 9.16 11.81 3.14
C SER A 197 9.93 10.72 3.90
N ILE A 198 11.11 11.03 4.44
CA ILE A 198 11.89 10.08 5.26
C ILE A 198 11.11 9.68 6.53
N ARG A 199 10.45 10.64 7.18
CA ARG A 199 9.62 10.35 8.36
C ARG A 199 8.40 9.50 8.02
N LEU A 200 7.73 9.78 6.91
CA LEU A 200 6.61 8.95 6.43
C LEU A 200 7.09 7.54 6.05
N LEU A 201 8.28 7.42 5.45
CA LEU A 201 8.89 6.13 5.17
C LEU A 201 9.20 5.35 6.45
N GLY A 202 9.79 6.00 7.46
CA GLY A 202 10.04 5.39 8.77
C GLY A 202 8.75 4.92 9.44
N ALA A 203 7.68 5.72 9.39
CA ALA A 203 6.37 5.35 9.89
C ALA A 203 5.79 4.13 9.17
N TRP A 204 5.89 4.12 7.84
CA TRP A 204 5.50 2.97 7.04
C TRP A 204 6.31 1.73 7.39
N MET A 205 7.64 1.84 7.57
CA MET A 205 8.49 0.71 7.93
C MET A 205 8.12 0.13 9.29
N ILE A 206 7.91 0.97 10.31
CA ILE A 206 7.49 0.53 11.64
C ILE A 206 6.14 -0.20 11.58
N CYS A 207 5.23 0.26 10.71
CA CYS A 207 3.94 -0.39 10.52
C CYS A 207 4.03 -1.70 9.72
N ALA A 208 4.77 -1.73 8.61
CA ALA A 208 4.74 -2.82 7.64
C ALA A 208 5.78 -3.91 7.91
N VAL A 209 7.02 -3.54 8.27
CA VAL A 209 8.16 -4.47 8.34
C VAL A 209 7.94 -5.59 9.36
N PRO A 210 7.46 -5.34 10.60
CA PRO A 210 7.25 -6.42 11.55
C PRO A 210 6.30 -7.49 11.01
N LEU A 211 5.18 -7.08 10.41
CA LEU A 211 4.19 -7.99 9.84
C LEU A 211 4.76 -8.80 8.66
N LEU A 212 5.43 -8.12 7.72
CA LEU A 212 6.04 -8.78 6.56
C LEU A 212 7.14 -9.74 6.97
N PHE A 213 7.99 -9.36 7.94
CA PHE A 213 9.04 -10.21 8.47
C PHE A 213 8.46 -11.45 9.16
N SER A 214 7.46 -11.28 10.04
CA SER A 214 6.78 -12.42 10.67
C SER A 214 6.15 -13.36 9.66
N PHE A 215 5.55 -12.83 8.59
CA PHE A 215 4.97 -13.63 7.53
C PHE A 215 6.04 -14.39 6.74
N ILE A 216 7.10 -13.71 6.28
CA ILE A 216 8.21 -14.35 5.54
C ILE A 216 8.87 -15.42 6.41
N PHE A 217 9.09 -15.13 7.69
CA PHE A 217 9.63 -16.09 8.64
C PHE A 217 8.72 -17.33 8.77
N ALA A 218 7.42 -17.13 8.96
CA ALA A 218 6.46 -18.23 9.04
C ALA A 218 6.40 -19.04 7.74
N MET A 219 6.33 -18.38 6.58
CA MET A 219 6.34 -19.04 5.27
C MET A 219 7.61 -19.88 5.11
N ASN A 220 8.79 -19.35 5.39
CA ASN A 220 10.04 -20.11 5.29
C ASN A 220 10.10 -21.28 6.27
N LEU A 221 9.64 -21.08 7.51
CA LEU A 221 9.65 -22.13 8.53
C LEU A 221 8.75 -23.31 8.14
N PHE A 222 7.53 -23.05 7.67
CA PHE A 222 6.55 -24.09 7.38
C PHE A 222 6.63 -24.65 5.96
N LEU A 223 7.10 -23.87 5.00
CA LEU A 223 7.11 -24.26 3.59
C LEU A 223 8.47 -24.75 3.09
N SER A 224 9.57 -24.46 3.80
CA SER A 224 10.90 -24.93 3.38
C SER A 224 11.00 -26.44 3.14
N PRO A 225 10.32 -27.34 3.90
CA PRO A 225 10.41 -28.77 3.61
C PRO A 225 9.73 -29.19 2.29
N PHE A 226 8.83 -28.35 1.77
CA PHE A 226 8.06 -28.62 0.55
C PHE A 226 8.67 -27.95 -0.69
N LEU A 227 9.76 -27.19 -0.52
CA LEU A 227 10.42 -26.52 -1.63
C LEU A 227 11.26 -27.54 -2.41
N THR A 228 10.87 -27.80 -3.65
CA THR A 228 11.65 -28.65 -4.56
C THR A 228 12.51 -27.77 -5.47
N PRO A 229 13.53 -28.33 -6.16
CA PRO A 229 14.29 -27.59 -7.18
C PRO A 229 13.44 -27.00 -8.31
N GLN A 230 12.25 -27.56 -8.53
CA GLN A 230 11.28 -27.12 -9.53
C GLN A 230 10.26 -26.11 -8.97
N GLY A 231 10.38 -25.72 -7.70
CA GLY A 231 9.44 -24.85 -6.99
C GLY A 231 8.42 -25.63 -6.15
N PHE A 232 7.28 -24.98 -5.87
CA PHE A 232 6.19 -25.59 -5.12
C PHE A 232 5.22 -26.35 -6.04
N PRO A 233 4.61 -27.44 -5.57
CA PRO A 233 3.47 -28.05 -6.26
C PRO A 233 2.35 -27.01 -6.51
N PRO A 234 1.59 -27.09 -7.62
CA PRO A 234 0.60 -26.06 -7.98
C PRO A 234 -0.43 -25.76 -6.89
N ALA A 235 -0.87 -26.78 -6.15
CA ALA A 235 -1.81 -26.62 -5.04
C ALA A 235 -1.23 -25.81 -3.87
N LEU A 236 0.07 -26.00 -3.58
CA LEU A 236 0.77 -25.27 -2.55
C LEU A 236 1.05 -23.84 -3.00
N ASP A 237 1.44 -23.64 -4.26
CA ASP A 237 1.64 -22.30 -4.83
C ASP A 237 0.36 -21.45 -4.79
N PHE A 238 -0.79 -22.04 -5.16
CA PHE A 238 -2.10 -21.40 -5.00
C PHE A 238 -2.38 -20.97 -3.55
N LEU A 239 -2.09 -21.84 -2.58
CA LEU A 239 -2.26 -21.55 -1.16
C LEU A 239 -1.33 -20.42 -0.69
N VAL A 240 -0.06 -20.46 -1.09
CA VAL A 240 0.94 -19.42 -0.77
C VAL A 240 0.51 -18.07 -1.32
N ASN A 241 0.06 -18.03 -2.57
CA ASN A 241 -0.44 -16.80 -3.19
C ASN A 241 -1.71 -16.29 -2.50
N GLY A 242 -2.62 -17.18 -2.07
CA GLY A 242 -3.78 -16.81 -1.25
C GLY A 242 -3.36 -16.18 0.08
N MET A 243 -2.41 -16.79 0.80
CA MET A 243 -1.87 -16.25 2.04
C MET A 243 -1.17 -14.90 1.83
N ARG A 244 -0.41 -14.75 0.73
CA ARG A 244 0.24 -13.48 0.35
C ARG A 244 -0.79 -12.37 0.13
N VAL A 245 -1.91 -12.65 -0.54
CA VAL A 245 -3.01 -11.69 -0.74
C VAL A 245 -3.63 -11.26 0.59
N ILE A 246 -3.87 -12.21 1.51
CA ILE A 246 -4.41 -11.93 2.85
C ILE A 246 -3.45 -11.04 3.64
N VAL A 247 -2.17 -11.40 3.70
CA VAL A 247 -1.17 -10.63 4.46
C VAL A 247 -0.96 -9.25 3.84
N SER A 248 -0.95 -9.14 2.52
CA SER A 248 -0.90 -7.85 1.83
C SER A 248 -2.07 -6.94 2.22
N MET A 249 -3.28 -7.49 2.33
CA MET A 249 -4.46 -6.74 2.77
C MET A 249 -4.35 -6.31 4.23
N ILE A 250 -3.94 -7.21 5.13
CA ILE A 250 -3.73 -6.88 6.56
C ILE A 250 -2.66 -5.79 6.71
N ALA A 251 -1.54 -5.91 5.98
CA ALA A 251 -0.49 -4.90 5.93
C ALA A 251 -1.04 -3.54 5.46
N GLY A 252 -1.86 -3.55 4.41
CA GLY A 252 -2.52 -2.37 3.88
C GLY A 252 -3.41 -1.68 4.93
N LEU A 253 -4.21 -2.44 5.67
CA LEU A 253 -5.06 -1.89 6.74
C LEU A 253 -4.23 -1.26 7.86
N ILE A 254 -3.22 -1.97 8.37
CA ILE A 254 -2.38 -1.49 9.49
C ILE A 254 -1.59 -0.25 9.08
N THR A 255 -0.96 -0.28 7.89
CA THR A 255 -0.20 0.86 7.39
C THR A 255 -1.10 2.05 7.12
N THR A 256 -2.28 1.85 6.54
CA THR A 256 -3.25 2.94 6.33
C THR A 256 -3.71 3.55 7.65
N ALA A 257 -4.06 2.72 8.65
CA ALA A 257 -4.48 3.21 9.96
C ALA A 257 -3.35 3.97 10.67
N GLY A 258 -2.14 3.41 10.70
CA GLY A 258 -0.96 4.05 11.29
C GLY A 258 -0.62 5.37 10.60
N MET A 259 -0.63 5.40 9.27
CA MET A 259 -0.36 6.62 8.50
C MET A 259 -1.45 7.68 8.66
N ALA A 260 -2.72 7.28 8.75
CA ALA A 260 -3.81 8.19 9.07
C ALA A 260 -3.61 8.84 10.45
N CYS A 261 -3.19 8.07 11.47
CA CYS A 261 -2.84 8.62 12.79
C CYS A 261 -1.66 9.60 12.73
N VAL A 262 -0.59 9.24 12.01
CA VAL A 262 0.59 10.12 11.82
C VAL A 262 0.17 11.43 11.18
N ILE A 263 -0.55 11.38 10.05
CA ILE A 263 -0.97 12.56 9.32
C ILE A 263 -1.94 13.40 10.16
N ARG A 264 -2.85 12.78 10.92
CA ARG A 264 -3.77 13.48 11.82
C ARG A 264 -3.02 14.30 12.88
N SER A 265 -2.01 13.71 13.53
CA SER A 265 -1.20 14.41 14.53
C SER A 265 -0.44 15.60 13.94
N MET A 266 0.00 15.52 12.68
CA MET A 266 0.61 16.66 11.98
C MET A 266 -0.38 17.83 11.85
N PHE A 267 -1.63 17.57 11.47
CA PHE A 267 -2.67 18.61 11.32
C PHE A 267 -3.10 19.23 12.66
N GLU A 268 -3.22 18.44 13.73
CA GLU A 268 -3.64 18.94 15.05
C GLU A 268 -2.58 19.87 15.68
N VAL A 269 -1.29 19.57 15.53
CA VAL A 269 -0.19 20.40 16.06
C VAL A 269 -0.15 21.80 15.44
N ASN A 270 -0.64 21.97 14.22
CA ASN A 270 -0.66 23.29 13.58
C ASN A 270 -1.83 24.17 14.06
N LYS A 271 -2.96 23.58 14.47
CA LYS A 271 -4.09 24.35 15.00
C LYS A 271 -3.78 25.03 16.34
N THR A 272 -2.85 24.49 17.12
CA THR A 272 -2.45 25.08 18.41
C THR A 272 -1.39 26.17 18.28
N ARG A 273 -0.84 26.38 17.08
CA ARG A 273 0.20 27.38 16.79
C ARG A 273 -0.30 28.61 16.03
N ALA A 274 -1.51 28.53 15.48
CA ALA A 274 -2.21 29.63 14.83
C ALA A 274 -3.12 30.31 15.85
#